data_AF-A0A0U1NYN5-F1
#
_entry.id   AF-A0A0U1NYN5-F1
#
_cell.length_a   1.000
_cell.length_b   1.000
_cell.length_c   1.000
_cell.angle_alpha   90.00
_cell.angle_beta   90.00
_cell.angle_gamma   90.00
#
_symmetry.space_group_name_H-M   'P 1'
#
loop_
_entity.id
_entity.type
_entity.pdbx_description
1 polymer ?
#
loop_
_entity_poly.entity_id
_entity_poly.type
_entity_poly.pdbx_seq_one_letter_code
_entity_poly.pdbx_strand_id
1 'polypeptide(L)' 'MSKVEKEAVEIDRCVSCYQELAIMEQNRSVCWDCQNKISETYSDDH' A
#
# COMPACT_ATOMS: atom_id res chain seq x y z
N MET A 1 -36.73 -0.55 -5.74
CA MET A 1 -35.39 -0.48 -6.38
C MET A 1 -34.44 0.10 -5.35
N SER A 2 -33.88 -0.74 -4.48
CA SER A 2 -32.96 -0.29 -3.45
C SER A 2 -31.63 0.05 -4.12
N LYS A 3 -31.27 1.34 -4.08
CA LYS A 3 -29.98 1.85 -4.52
C LYS A 3 -28.91 1.15 -3.69
N VAL A 4 -28.20 0.20 -4.31
CA VAL A 4 -26.97 -0.34 -3.74
C VAL A 4 -25.93 0.72 -4.00
N GLU A 5 -25.68 1.57 -3.00
CA GLU A 5 -24.57 2.50 -3.01
C GLU A 5 -23.30 1.64 -3.03
N LYS A 6 -22.75 1.44 -4.24
CA LYS A 6 -21.40 0.91 -4.39
C LYS A 6 -20.50 1.99 -3.81
N GLU A 7 -20.15 1.86 -2.54
CA GLU A 7 -18.99 2.51 -1.97
C GLU A 7 -17.85 2.22 -2.95
N ALA A 8 -17.43 3.27 -3.66
CA ALA A 8 -16.22 3.20 -4.45
C ALA A 8 -15.12 3.00 -3.43
N VAL A 9 -14.72 1.74 -3.23
CA VAL A 9 -13.53 1.41 -2.45
C VAL A 9 -12.41 2.14 -3.16
N GLU A 10 -11.98 3.26 -2.58
CA GLU A 10 -10.80 3.98 -3.05
C GLU A 10 -9.62 3.04 -2.84
N ILE A 11 -9.17 2.44 -3.94
CA ILE A 11 -8.07 1.49 -3.90
C ILE A 11 -6.80 2.30 -3.74
N ASP A 12 -6.24 2.25 -2.53
CA ASP A 12 -4.95 2.84 -2.21
C ASP A 12 -3.85 2.13 -3.02
N ARG A 13 -2.93 2.90 -3.61
CA ARG A 13 -1.86 2.38 -4.48
C ARG A 13 -0.52 2.86 -3.98
N CYS A 14 0.45 1.95 -3.96
CA CYS A 14 1.82 2.27 -3.57
C CYS A 14 2.40 3.35 -4.48
N VAL A 15 2.93 4.44 -3.92
CA VAL A 15 3.54 5.52 -4.74
C VAL A 15 4.84 5.10 -5.42
N SER A 16 5.49 4.03 -4.95
CA SER A 16 6.77 3.56 -5.49
C SER A 16 6.60 2.55 -6.63
N CYS A 17 5.72 1.56 -6.47
CA CYS A 17 5.52 0.48 -7.46
C CYS A 17 4.16 0.51 -8.15
N TYR A 18 3.27 1.42 -7.77
CA TYR A 18 1.92 1.60 -8.32
C TYR A 18 1.03 0.36 -8.24
N GLN A 19 1.42 -0.63 -7.43
CA GLN A 19 0.60 -1.80 -7.13
C GLN A 19 -0.49 -1.42 -6.13
N GLU A 20 -1.64 -2.07 -6.27
CA GLU A 20 -2.76 -1.95 -5.33
C GLU A 20 -2.32 -2.43 -3.95
N LEU A 21 -2.51 -1.59 -2.94
CA LEU A 21 -2.18 -1.92 -1.56
C LEU A 21 -3.21 -2.92 -1.04
N ALA A 22 -2.74 -3.95 -0.34
CA ALA A 22 -3.63 -4.85 0.35
C ALA A 22 -4.43 -4.10 1.41
N ILE A 23 -5.54 -4.68 1.89
CA ILE A 23 -6.38 -4.09 2.95
C ILE A 23 -5.53 -3.76 4.20
N MET A 24 -4.54 -4.60 4.50
CA MET A 24 -3.59 -4.41 5.61
C MET A 24 -2.53 -3.31 5.37
N GLU A 25 -2.49 -2.76 4.16
CA GLU A 25 -1.57 -1.70 3.70
C GLU A 25 -2.30 -0.39 3.36
N GLN A 26 -3.63 -0.40 3.32
CA GLN A 26 -4.43 0.82 3.18
C GLN A 26 -4.02 1.83 4.28
N ASN A 27 -4.10 3.13 3.98
CA ASN A 27 -3.55 4.23 4.79
C ASN A 27 -2.01 4.36 4.79
N ARG A 28 -1.26 3.57 4.03
CA ARG A 28 0.18 3.77 3.82
C ARG A 28 0.46 4.33 2.44
N SER A 29 1.45 5.21 2.33
CA SER A 29 1.90 5.71 1.03
C SER A 29 2.67 4.65 0.21
N VAL A 30 3.27 3.66 0.87
CA VAL A 30 4.10 2.61 0.25
C VAL A 30 3.72 1.22 0.73
N CYS A 31 3.86 0.22 -0.14
CA CYS A 31 3.64 -1.19 0.21
C CYS A 31 4.78 -1.73 1.08
N TRP A 32 4.52 -2.83 1.80
CA TRP A 32 5.49 -3.49 2.66
C TRP A 32 6.74 -3.91 1.88
N ASP A 33 6.61 -4.33 0.63
CA ASP A 33 7.76 -4.73 -0.19
C ASP A 33 8.71 -3.55 -0.44
N CYS A 34 8.15 -2.39 -0.84
CA CYS A 34 8.92 -1.16 -1.02
C CYS A 34 9.47 -0.64 0.32
N GLN A 35 8.70 -0.73 1.40
CA GLN A 35 9.15 -0.32 2.73
C GLN A 35 10.32 -1.18 3.23
N ASN A 36 10.25 -2.50 3.04
CA ASN A 36 11.32 -3.41 3.43
C ASN A 36 12.60 -3.12 2.63
N LYS A 37 12.51 -2.93 1.30
CA LYS A 37 13.68 -2.56 0.47
C LYS A 37 14.39 -1.30 0.98
N ILE A 38 13.64 -0.31 1.44
CA ILE A 38 14.20 0.92 2.03
C ILE A 38 14.88 0.62 3.37
N SER A 39 14.24 -0.21 4.21
CA SER A 39 14.77 -0.58 5.52
C SER A 39 16.02 -1.43 5.45
N GLU A 40 16.18 -2.28 4.42
CA GLU A 40 17.36 -3.13 4.24
C GLU A 40 18.62 -2.33 3.90
N THR A 41 18.48 -1.09 3.43
CA THR A 41 19.63 -0.23 3.10
C THR A 41 20.35 0.31 4.35
N TYR A 42 19.78 0.12 5.55
CA TYR A 42 20.34 0.62 6.81
C TYR A 42 20.83 -0.47 7.76
N SER A 43 20.84 -1.74 7.35
CA SER A 43 21.20 -2.87 8.23
C SER A 43 22.57 -3.49 7.95
N ASP A 44 23.37 -2.93 7.03
CA ASP A 44 24.71 -3.44 6.66
C ASP A 44 25.85 -2.57 7.24
N ASP A 45 25.82 -2.32 8.54
CA ASP A 45 26.96 -1.79 9.30
C ASP A 45 27.08 -2.55 10.63
N HIS A 46 27.59 -3.79 10.58
CA HIS A 46 28.27 -4.43 11.72
C HIS A 46 29.09 -5.68 11.32
#